data_AF-A0AAV1XFJ9-F1
#
_entry.id   AF-A0AAV1XFJ9-F1
#
_cell.length_a   1.000
_cell.length_b   1.000
_cell.length_c   1.000
_cell.angle_alpha   90.00
_cell.angle_beta   90.00
_cell.angle_gamma   90.00
#
_symmetry.space_group_name_H-M   'P 1'
#
loop_
_entity.id
_entity.type
_entity.pdbx_description
1 polymer ?
#
loop_
_entity_poly.entity_id
_entity_poly.type
_entity_poly.pdbx_seq_one_letter_code
_entity_poly.pdbx_strand_id
1 'polypeptide(L)'
;MLPRRENWSIYFWHYVTRYDVVPRILFSPLSSFDKFEAITQFFNPKSMSLMTQSTGKGAAISEFYFNVMSSTANVTSHAACSQMDGMDATLETVANFIPSSPYRPFGTYIFCSRNGKEGRKVVIRNPDVVLQLLFFSAQLSTAAEVDQVSERSLRQHIINGTEFQQTLGMQNFVYLDQLLKVPLSFADSSGDINLALSDLGLVSNLSSACYFGYN
;
A
#
# COMPACT_ATOMS: atom_id res chain seq x y z
N MET A 1 -16.30 -7.10 -6.04
CA MET A 1 -17.73 -6.69 -6.13
C MET A 1 -18.65 -7.49 -5.21
N LEU A 2 -18.53 -8.83 -5.12
CA LEU A 2 -19.41 -9.67 -4.30
C LEU A 2 -19.42 -9.35 -2.78
N PRO A 3 -18.27 -9.18 -2.09
CA PRO A 3 -18.28 -9.00 -0.63
C PRO A 3 -18.97 -7.71 -0.17
N ARG A 4 -18.99 -6.66 -1.00
CA ARG A 4 -19.62 -5.38 -0.66
C ARG A 4 -21.13 -5.42 -0.87
N ARG A 5 -21.58 -6.07 -1.96
CA ARG A 5 -23.01 -6.25 -2.27
C ARG A 5 -23.73 -7.02 -1.17
N GLU A 6 -23.07 -8.03 -0.61
CA GLU A 6 -23.63 -8.90 0.44
C GLU A 6 -23.32 -8.41 1.86
N ASN A 7 -22.74 -7.21 1.99
CA ASN A 7 -22.30 -6.64 3.26
C ASN A 7 -21.31 -7.52 4.04
N TRP A 8 -20.58 -8.40 3.35
CA TRP A 8 -19.57 -9.27 3.95
C TRP A 8 -18.23 -8.57 4.18
N SER A 9 -18.00 -7.41 3.55
CA SER A 9 -16.76 -6.63 3.71
C SER A 9 -16.43 -6.27 5.16
N ILE A 10 -17.41 -6.25 6.05
CA ILE A 10 -17.21 -5.97 7.48
C ILE A 10 -16.51 -7.13 8.24
N TYR A 11 -16.48 -8.33 7.66
CA TYR A 11 -15.89 -9.52 8.28
C TYR A 11 -14.44 -9.75 7.86
N PHE A 12 -13.95 -9.01 6.87
CA PHE A 12 -12.56 -9.11 6.39
C PHE A 12 -11.74 -7.94 6.90
N TRP A 13 -10.69 -8.23 7.65
CA TRP A 13 -9.81 -7.24 8.28
C TRP A 13 -8.38 -7.47 7.82
N HIS A 14 -7.79 -6.46 7.20
CA HIS A 14 -6.44 -6.49 6.65
C HIS A 14 -5.57 -5.50 7.41
N TYR A 15 -4.61 -6.01 8.16
CA TYR A 15 -3.64 -5.17 8.86
C TYR A 15 -2.41 -4.96 7.99
N VAL A 16 -2.02 -3.70 7.79
CA VAL A 16 -0.96 -3.32 6.86
C VAL A 16 -0.04 -2.30 7.51
N THR A 17 1.23 -2.62 7.64
CA THR A 17 2.24 -1.59 7.96
C THR A 17 2.71 -0.88 6.70
N ARG A 18 3.25 0.33 6.91
CA ARG A 18 3.69 1.25 5.88
C ARG A 18 4.42 0.57 4.71
N TYR A 19 5.45 -0.22 4.98
CA TYR A 19 6.30 -0.84 3.96
C TYR A 19 6.03 -2.34 3.75
N ASP A 20 5.00 -2.96 4.33
CA ASP A 20 4.75 -4.40 4.13
C ASP A 20 4.55 -4.71 2.64
N VAL A 21 5.48 -5.40 1.98
CA VAL A 21 5.35 -5.61 0.53
C VAL A 21 4.23 -6.60 0.17
N VAL A 22 3.83 -7.49 1.08
CA VAL A 22 2.96 -8.64 0.77
C VAL A 22 1.59 -8.24 0.21
N PRO A 23 0.84 -7.27 0.80
CA PRO A 23 -0.42 -6.82 0.22
C PRO A 23 -0.30 -6.16 -1.16
N ARG A 24 0.93 -5.86 -1.62
CA ARG A 24 1.21 -5.23 -2.92
C ARG A 24 1.64 -6.22 -4.00
N ILE A 25 2.10 -7.41 -3.62
CA ILE A 25 2.63 -8.44 -4.55
C ILE A 25 1.61 -8.82 -5.63
N LEU A 26 0.32 -8.89 -5.26
CA LEU A 26 -0.75 -9.25 -6.20
C LEU A 26 -0.97 -8.21 -7.31
N PHE A 27 -0.37 -7.02 -7.23
CA PHE A 27 -0.42 -6.03 -8.31
C PHE A 27 0.62 -6.28 -9.41
N SER A 28 1.61 -7.13 -9.16
CA SER A 28 2.61 -7.50 -10.15
C SER A 28 2.14 -8.63 -11.07
N PRO A 29 2.54 -8.61 -12.36
CA PRO A 29 2.33 -9.73 -13.26
C PRO A 29 2.99 -11.00 -12.73
N LEU A 30 2.38 -12.16 -12.99
CA LEU A 30 2.94 -13.46 -12.61
C LEU A 30 4.32 -13.72 -13.23
N SER A 31 4.61 -13.15 -14.40
CA SER A 31 5.94 -13.21 -15.03
C SER A 31 7.04 -12.53 -14.21
N SER A 32 6.70 -11.64 -13.27
CA SER A 32 7.67 -11.03 -12.36
C SER A 32 8.04 -11.95 -11.18
N PHE A 33 7.38 -13.11 -11.02
CA PHE A 33 7.58 -14.03 -9.90
C PHE A 33 8.71 -15.04 -10.09
N ASP A 34 9.42 -15.05 -11.23
CA ASP A 34 10.67 -15.84 -11.37
C ASP A 34 11.69 -15.44 -10.29
N LYS A 35 11.59 -14.21 -9.78
CA LYS A 35 12.40 -13.67 -8.68
C LYS A 35 11.78 -13.88 -7.29
N PHE A 36 10.53 -14.35 -7.22
CA PHE A 36 9.82 -14.60 -5.98
C PHE A 36 10.46 -15.74 -5.20
N GLU A 37 10.89 -16.82 -5.88
CA GLU A 37 11.55 -17.96 -5.24
C GLU A 37 12.77 -17.51 -4.40
N ALA A 38 13.60 -16.62 -4.96
CA ALA A 38 14.79 -16.08 -4.30
C ALA A 38 14.49 -15.35 -2.98
N ILE A 39 13.27 -14.80 -2.85
CA ILE A 39 12.84 -14.05 -1.67
C ILE A 39 11.88 -14.81 -0.75
N THR A 40 11.39 -16.00 -1.13
CA THR A 40 10.43 -16.79 -0.31
C THR A 40 10.94 -17.08 1.09
N GLN A 41 12.25 -17.35 1.22
CA GLN A 41 12.92 -17.59 2.49
C GLN A 41 12.76 -16.42 3.48
N PHE A 42 12.55 -15.19 2.99
CA PHE A 42 12.41 -14.01 3.84
C PHE A 42 11.04 -13.93 4.54
N PHE A 43 10.03 -14.61 3.99
CA PHE A 43 8.72 -14.72 4.63
C PHE A 43 8.65 -15.87 5.65
N ASN A 44 9.70 -16.69 5.75
CA ASN A 44 9.74 -17.76 6.73
C ASN A 44 10.24 -17.23 8.09
N PRO A 45 9.39 -17.17 9.13
CA PRO A 45 9.80 -16.69 10.46
C PRO A 45 10.90 -17.54 11.09
N LYS A 46 11.07 -18.81 10.68
CA LYS A 46 12.14 -19.69 11.16
C LYS A 46 13.50 -19.43 10.48
N SER A 47 13.52 -18.70 9.36
CA SER A 47 14.72 -18.41 8.56
C SER A 47 15.40 -17.09 8.97
N MET A 48 14.86 -16.36 9.95
CA MET A 48 15.31 -15.03 10.35
C MET A 48 16.78 -15.00 10.86
N SER A 49 17.30 -16.12 11.37
CA SER A 49 18.69 -16.23 11.85
C SER A 49 19.73 -16.31 10.73
N LEU A 50 19.32 -16.55 9.47
CA LEU A 50 20.20 -16.70 8.31
C LEU A 50 20.36 -15.41 7.49
N MET A 51 19.64 -14.33 7.84
CA MET A 51 19.64 -13.08 7.06
C MET A 51 20.90 -12.22 7.22
N THR A 52 21.75 -12.49 8.21
CA THR A 52 22.88 -11.61 8.54
C THR A 52 24.06 -11.69 7.57
N GLN A 53 24.08 -12.62 6.62
CA GLN A 53 25.27 -12.90 5.81
C GLN A 53 24.93 -13.37 4.40
N SER A 54 24.90 -12.46 3.42
CA SER A 54 25.44 -12.75 2.08
C SER A 54 25.44 -11.51 1.19
N THR A 55 26.62 -11.16 0.69
CA THR A 55 26.84 -10.21 -0.40
C THR A 55 26.09 -10.67 -1.66
N GLY A 56 25.20 -9.84 -2.22
CA GLY A 56 24.43 -10.13 -3.44
C GLY A 56 22.91 -10.29 -3.25
N LYS A 57 22.43 -10.67 -2.06
CA LYS A 57 20.97 -10.75 -1.78
C LYS A 57 20.28 -9.39 -1.76
N GLY A 58 20.98 -8.32 -1.36
CA GLY A 58 20.44 -6.96 -1.30
C GLY A 58 19.93 -6.46 -2.66
N ALA A 59 20.69 -6.69 -3.73
CA ALA A 59 20.30 -6.26 -5.07
C ALA A 59 19.02 -6.94 -5.56
N ALA A 60 18.87 -8.26 -5.33
CA ALA A 60 17.67 -9.00 -5.70
C ALA A 60 16.43 -8.55 -4.91
N ILE A 61 16.59 -8.22 -3.63
CA ILE A 61 15.51 -7.72 -2.77
C ILE A 61 15.07 -6.31 -3.21
N SER A 62 16.03 -5.41 -3.46
CA SER A 62 15.74 -4.07 -3.96
C SER A 62 15.08 -4.09 -5.33
N GLU A 63 15.53 -4.97 -6.24
CA GLU A 63 14.89 -5.16 -7.54
C GLU A 63 13.48 -5.73 -7.42
N PHE A 64 13.26 -6.73 -6.55
CA PHE A 64 11.93 -7.25 -6.28
C PHE A 64 10.98 -6.15 -5.78
N TYR A 65 11.42 -5.38 -4.78
CA TYR A 65 10.65 -4.27 -4.23
C TYR A 65 10.28 -3.25 -5.31
N PHE A 66 11.26 -2.87 -6.15
CA PHE A 66 11.05 -1.94 -7.25
C PHE A 66 10.02 -2.46 -8.26
N ASN A 67 10.09 -3.73 -8.65
CA ASN A 67 9.13 -4.33 -9.58
C ASN A 67 7.71 -4.35 -9.01
N VAL A 68 7.56 -4.68 -7.72
CA VAL A 68 6.26 -4.64 -7.03
C VAL A 68 5.71 -3.24 -6.98
N MET A 69 6.51 -2.25 -6.58
CA MET A 69 6.08 -0.88 -6.45
C MET A 69 5.80 -0.22 -7.81
N SER A 70 6.57 -0.53 -8.86
CA SER A 70 6.32 -0.08 -10.23
C SER A 70 5.01 -0.64 -10.77
N SER A 71 4.74 -1.93 -10.56
CA SER A 71 3.47 -2.55 -10.95
C SER A 71 2.28 -1.94 -10.18
N THR A 72 2.47 -1.71 -8.88
CA THR A 72 1.46 -1.06 -8.01
C THR A 72 1.18 0.36 -8.48
N ALA A 73 2.22 1.12 -8.87
CA ALA A 73 2.08 2.46 -9.45
C ALA A 73 1.21 2.41 -10.72
N ASN A 74 1.50 1.49 -11.64
CA ASN A 74 0.75 1.34 -12.88
C ASN A 74 -0.74 1.02 -12.62
N VAL A 75 -1.03 0.07 -11.74
CA VAL A 75 -2.42 -0.28 -11.36
C VAL A 75 -3.13 0.91 -10.71
N THR A 76 -2.44 1.64 -9.84
CA THR A 76 -2.99 2.80 -9.13
C THR A 76 -3.28 3.96 -10.08
N SER A 77 -2.33 4.31 -10.95
CA SER A 77 -2.48 5.36 -11.95
C SER A 77 -3.57 5.02 -12.96
N HIS A 78 -3.63 3.77 -13.43
CA HIS A 78 -4.68 3.33 -14.34
C HIS A 78 -6.07 3.44 -13.68
N ALA A 79 -6.21 2.99 -12.43
CA ALA A 79 -7.46 3.14 -11.68
C ALA A 79 -7.85 4.61 -11.50
N ALA A 80 -6.89 5.51 -11.19
CA ALA A 80 -7.14 6.93 -11.08
C ALA A 80 -7.62 7.55 -12.41
N CYS A 81 -6.95 7.24 -13.53
CA CYS A 81 -7.37 7.72 -14.85
C CYS A 81 -8.76 7.22 -15.24
N SER A 82 -9.10 5.96 -14.93
CA SER A 82 -10.43 5.40 -15.21
C SER A 82 -11.57 6.07 -14.43
N GLN A 83 -11.25 6.79 -13.35
CA GLN A 83 -12.20 7.53 -12.54
C GLN A 83 -12.33 9.01 -12.97
N MET A 84 -11.49 9.49 -13.89
CA MET A 84 -11.61 10.85 -14.42
C MET A 84 -12.66 10.89 -15.53
N ASP A 85 -13.71 11.69 -15.35
CA ASP A 85 -14.67 11.98 -16.41
C ASP A 85 -13.94 12.67 -17.58
N GLY A 86 -14.07 12.11 -18.78
CA GLY A 86 -13.46 12.66 -20.00
C GLY A 86 -12.20 11.94 -20.51
N MET A 87 -11.95 10.70 -20.08
CA MET A 87 -10.86 9.91 -20.64
C MET A 87 -11.02 9.75 -22.16
N ASP A 88 -9.99 10.15 -22.91
CA ASP A 88 -9.93 10.01 -24.36
C ASP A 88 -9.93 8.51 -24.72
N ALA A 89 -10.74 8.11 -25.71
CA ALA A 89 -10.88 6.72 -26.17
C ALA A 89 -9.54 6.10 -26.62
N THR A 90 -8.57 6.95 -26.98
CA THR A 90 -7.19 6.53 -27.28
C THR A 90 -6.45 6.01 -26.06
N LEU A 91 -6.65 6.63 -24.89
CA LEU A 91 -5.99 6.29 -23.62
C LEU A 91 -6.56 4.99 -23.04
N GLU A 92 -7.88 4.79 -23.19
CA GLU A 92 -8.55 3.52 -22.87
C GLU A 92 -7.99 2.36 -23.72
N THR A 93 -7.76 2.61 -25.02
CA THR A 93 -7.18 1.61 -25.93
C THR A 93 -5.75 1.25 -25.53
N VAL A 94 -4.89 2.24 -25.24
CA VAL A 94 -3.50 2.01 -24.80
C VAL A 94 -3.47 1.28 -23.45
N ALA A 95 -4.37 1.60 -22.53
CA ALA A 95 -4.44 0.94 -21.24
C ALA A 95 -4.76 -0.56 -21.34
N ASN A 96 -5.58 -0.96 -22.31
CA ASN A 96 -5.88 -2.37 -22.58
C ASN A 96 -4.67 -3.17 -23.08
N PHE A 97 -3.66 -2.52 -23.65
CA PHE A 97 -2.41 -3.16 -24.09
C PHE A 97 -1.38 -3.34 -22.98
N ILE A 98 -1.55 -2.67 -21.82
CA ILE A 98 -0.67 -2.81 -20.68
C ILE A 98 -1.32 -3.81 -19.72
N PRO A 99 -0.80 -5.05 -19.60
CA PRO A 99 -1.36 -6.03 -18.68
C PRO A 99 -1.27 -5.49 -17.25
N SER A 100 -2.42 -5.16 -16.67
CA SER A 100 -2.53 -4.75 -15.28
C SER A 100 -3.13 -5.88 -14.45
N SER A 101 -2.78 -5.94 -13.16
CA SER A 101 -3.36 -6.95 -12.29
C SER A 101 -4.88 -6.74 -12.15
N PRO A 102 -5.69 -7.81 -12.25
CA PRO A 102 -7.12 -7.74 -11.98
C PRO A 102 -7.44 -7.68 -10.48
N TYR A 103 -6.45 -7.90 -9.60
CA TYR A 103 -6.67 -7.88 -8.16
C TYR A 103 -7.14 -6.51 -7.69
N ARG A 104 -8.14 -6.49 -6.81
CA ARG A 104 -8.66 -5.28 -6.16
C ARG A 104 -8.79 -5.50 -4.66
N PRO A 105 -8.43 -4.52 -3.82
CA PRO A 105 -8.63 -4.62 -2.38
C PRO A 105 -10.11 -4.87 -2.03
N PHE A 106 -10.34 -5.59 -0.93
CA PHE A 106 -11.67 -5.80 -0.38
C PHE A 106 -11.61 -5.84 1.15
N GLY A 107 -12.74 -5.64 1.82
CA GLY A 107 -12.79 -5.65 3.28
C GLY A 107 -12.38 -4.32 3.92
N THR A 108 -12.03 -4.38 5.19
CA THR A 108 -11.55 -3.24 5.99
C THR A 108 -10.03 -3.32 6.11
N TYR A 109 -9.33 -2.27 5.69
CA TYR A 109 -7.88 -2.13 5.85
C TYR A 109 -7.56 -1.25 7.04
N ILE A 110 -6.51 -1.62 7.77
CA ILE A 110 -5.95 -0.86 8.90
C ILE A 110 -4.48 -0.61 8.61
N PHE A 111 -4.17 0.61 8.19
CA PHE A 111 -2.80 1.05 7.96
C PHE A 111 -2.17 1.56 9.26
N CYS A 112 -0.97 1.09 9.58
CA CYS A 112 -0.26 1.53 10.78
C CYS A 112 0.94 2.41 10.43
N SER A 113 0.96 3.61 11.00
CA SER A 113 1.95 4.63 10.68
C SER A 113 3.34 4.35 11.23
N ARG A 114 3.40 3.75 12.42
CA ARG A 114 4.63 3.40 13.11
C ARG A 114 4.50 2.03 13.73
N ASN A 115 5.64 1.34 13.79
CA ASN A 115 5.76 0.09 14.53
C ASN A 115 5.49 0.31 16.03
N GLY A 116 4.80 -0.64 16.67
CA GLY A 116 4.61 -0.67 18.12
C GLY A 116 3.42 0.14 18.65
N LYS A 117 3.39 0.31 19.98
CA LYS A 117 2.22 0.76 20.76
C LYS A 117 1.74 2.18 20.46
N GLU A 118 2.59 3.03 19.88
CA GLU A 118 2.31 4.46 19.67
C GLU A 118 1.82 4.79 18.25
N GLY A 119 1.81 3.81 17.34
CA GLY A 119 1.39 4.02 15.95
C GLY A 119 -0.10 4.36 15.82
N ARG A 120 -0.42 5.35 14.98
CA ARG A 120 -1.80 5.62 14.55
C ARG A 120 -2.29 4.50 13.64
N LYS A 121 -3.57 4.14 13.79
CA LYS A 121 -4.26 3.13 13.00
C LYS A 121 -5.28 3.78 12.10
N VAL A 122 -5.01 3.77 10.81
CA VAL A 122 -5.82 4.43 9.80
C VAL A 122 -6.75 3.40 9.16
N VAL A 123 -8.05 3.51 9.42
CA VAL A 123 -9.08 2.54 8.99
C VAL A 123 -9.75 3.00 7.70
N ILE A 124 -9.83 2.10 6.73
CA ILE A 124 -10.28 2.42 5.37
C ILE A 124 -11.09 1.26 4.80
N ARG A 125 -12.26 1.57 4.24
CA ARG A 125 -13.15 0.57 3.61
C ARG A 125 -13.37 0.80 2.12
N ASN A 126 -13.04 1.99 1.61
CA ASN A 126 -13.12 2.24 0.18
C ASN A 126 -11.94 1.55 -0.54
N PRO A 127 -12.20 0.61 -1.46
CA PRO A 127 -11.14 -0.17 -2.11
C PRO A 127 -10.26 0.67 -3.03
N ASP A 128 -10.76 1.76 -3.60
CA ASP A 128 -10.00 2.67 -4.47
C ASP A 128 -9.01 3.49 -3.65
N VAL A 129 -9.44 3.99 -2.48
CA VAL A 129 -8.56 4.68 -1.52
C VAL A 129 -7.52 3.72 -0.96
N VAL A 130 -7.91 2.48 -0.65
CA VAL A 130 -6.96 1.44 -0.21
C VAL A 130 -5.92 1.17 -1.30
N LEU A 131 -6.33 1.05 -2.56
CA LEU A 131 -5.39 0.85 -3.68
C LEU A 131 -4.36 1.99 -3.76
N GLN A 132 -4.83 3.24 -3.71
CA GLN A 132 -3.94 4.40 -3.70
C GLN A 132 -2.97 4.37 -2.50
N LEU A 133 -3.46 4.06 -1.30
CA LEU A 133 -2.61 4.04 -0.11
C LEU A 133 -1.64 2.87 -0.06
N LEU A 134 -1.98 1.72 -0.65
CA LEU A 134 -1.04 0.61 -0.80
C LEU A 134 0.19 1.03 -1.61
N PHE A 135 0.03 1.95 -2.57
CA PHE A 135 1.14 2.57 -3.30
C PHE A 135 1.82 3.69 -2.51
N PHE A 136 1.10 4.76 -2.21
CA PHE A 136 1.72 6.00 -1.72
C PHE A 136 2.38 5.85 -0.34
N SER A 137 1.80 5.05 0.56
CA SER A 137 2.38 4.87 1.90
C SER A 137 3.73 4.14 1.88
N ALA A 138 3.96 3.30 0.87
CA ALA A 138 5.19 2.54 0.69
C ALA A 138 6.21 3.26 -0.22
N GLN A 139 5.99 4.52 -0.58
CA GLN A 139 7.02 5.25 -1.33
C GLN A 139 8.26 5.51 -0.47
N LEU A 140 9.41 5.46 -1.14
CA LEU A 140 10.67 5.87 -0.54
C LEU A 140 10.64 7.37 -0.28
N SER A 141 11.08 7.79 0.90
CA SER A 141 11.30 9.20 1.22
C SER A 141 12.57 9.75 0.55
N THR A 142 13.57 8.90 0.31
CA THR A 142 14.79 9.26 -0.43
C THR A 142 15.29 8.07 -1.27
N ALA A 143 16.08 8.32 -2.31
CA ALA A 143 16.68 7.22 -3.08
C ALA A 143 17.70 6.39 -2.26
N ALA A 144 18.30 6.99 -1.23
CA ALA A 144 19.35 6.37 -0.42
C ALA A 144 18.83 5.27 0.53
N GLU A 145 17.53 5.24 0.82
CA GLU A 145 16.94 4.24 1.74
C GLU A 145 16.47 2.95 1.05
N VAL A 146 16.65 2.82 -0.27
CA VAL A 146 16.10 1.70 -1.06
C VAL A 146 16.46 0.33 -0.49
N ASP A 147 17.73 0.09 -0.15
CA ASP A 147 18.18 -1.22 0.34
C ASP A 147 17.64 -1.52 1.74
N GLN A 148 17.56 -0.50 2.61
CA GLN A 148 17.02 -0.66 3.95
C GLN A 148 15.50 -0.90 3.92
N VAL A 149 14.77 -0.13 3.09
CA VAL A 149 13.32 -0.24 2.96
C VAL A 149 12.94 -1.55 2.29
N SER A 150 13.65 -1.97 1.24
CA SER A 150 13.38 -3.23 0.54
C SER A 150 13.55 -4.44 1.46
N GLU A 151 14.60 -4.49 2.27
CA GLU A 151 14.77 -5.54 3.28
C GLU A 151 13.71 -5.48 4.39
N ARG A 152 13.44 -4.27 4.91
CA ARG A 152 12.41 -4.05 5.94
C ARG A 152 11.02 -4.47 5.45
N SER A 153 10.72 -4.25 4.17
CA SER A 153 9.43 -4.53 3.56
C SER A 153 9.04 -6.01 3.65
N LEU A 154 10.02 -6.90 3.51
CA LEU A 154 9.84 -8.36 3.61
C LEU A 154 9.60 -8.78 5.07
N ARG A 155 10.29 -8.14 6.01
CA ARG A 155 10.18 -8.44 7.45
C ARG A 155 8.88 -7.94 8.06
N GLN A 156 8.35 -6.83 7.56
CA GLN A 156 7.17 -6.20 8.13
C GLN A 156 5.95 -7.13 8.14
N HIS A 157 5.78 -7.98 7.12
CA HIS A 157 4.69 -8.96 7.10
C HIS A 157 4.68 -9.90 8.32
N ILE A 158 5.86 -10.33 8.77
CA ILE A 158 6.01 -11.22 9.92
C ILE A 158 5.77 -10.46 11.23
N ILE A 159 6.35 -9.27 11.33
CA ILE A 159 6.23 -8.40 12.52
C ILE A 159 4.77 -7.99 12.76
N ASN A 160 4.00 -7.79 11.69
CA ASN A 160 2.58 -7.41 11.72
C ASN A 160 1.73 -8.36 12.56
N GLY A 161 1.96 -9.68 12.46
CA GLY A 161 1.22 -10.66 13.26
C GLY A 161 1.44 -10.46 14.77
N THR A 162 2.66 -10.12 15.17
CA THR A 162 3.03 -9.92 16.58
C THR A 162 2.61 -8.56 17.14
N GLU A 163 2.72 -7.50 16.34
CA GLU A 163 2.35 -6.13 16.73
C GLU A 163 0.83 -5.93 16.77
N PHE A 164 0.08 -6.58 15.87
CA PHE A 164 -1.39 -6.57 15.90
C PHE A 164 -1.91 -7.07 17.26
N GLN A 165 -1.40 -8.20 17.74
CA GLN A 165 -1.81 -8.78 19.03
C GLN A 165 -1.56 -7.84 20.21
N GLN A 166 -0.43 -7.12 20.19
CA GLN A 166 -0.07 -6.19 21.26
C GLN A 166 -0.87 -4.88 21.22
N THR A 167 -1.44 -4.52 20.07
CA THR A 167 -2.14 -3.25 19.88
C THR A 167 -3.67 -3.38 19.88
N LEU A 168 -4.24 -4.60 19.91
CA LEU A 168 -5.69 -4.89 19.92
C LEU A 168 -6.51 -4.13 20.99
N GLY A 169 -5.87 -3.63 22.06
CA GLY A 169 -6.54 -2.87 23.13
C GLY A 169 -6.46 -1.33 23.05
N MET A 170 -5.85 -0.75 22.01
CA MET A 170 -5.51 0.69 21.99
C MET A 170 -6.40 1.51 21.05
N GLN A 171 -6.87 2.68 21.54
CA GLN A 171 -7.89 3.54 20.91
C GLN A 171 -7.38 4.58 19.88
N ASN A 172 -6.21 4.40 19.26
CA ASN A 172 -5.67 5.39 18.32
C ASN A 172 -6.12 5.15 16.86
N PHE A 173 -7.43 5.06 16.64
CA PHE A 173 -8.01 4.81 15.32
C PHE A 173 -8.48 6.10 14.65
N VAL A 174 -8.09 6.29 13.39
CA VAL A 174 -8.53 7.38 12.51
C VAL A 174 -9.25 6.75 11.32
N TYR A 175 -10.54 7.05 11.14
CA TYR A 175 -11.35 6.49 10.06
C TYR A 175 -11.34 7.43 8.85
N LEU A 176 -10.78 6.99 7.72
CA LEU A 176 -10.75 7.79 6.48
C LEU A 176 -12.00 7.62 5.61
N ASP A 177 -12.97 6.80 6.03
CA ASP A 177 -14.25 6.66 5.31
C ASP A 177 -15.00 8.00 5.17
N GLN A 178 -14.63 9.01 5.97
CA GLN A 178 -15.16 10.38 5.91
C GLN A 178 -14.54 11.24 4.78
N LEU A 179 -13.36 10.89 4.25
CA LEU A 179 -12.69 11.64 3.17
C LEU A 179 -13.37 11.49 1.81
N LEU A 180 -14.21 10.48 1.61
CA LEU A 180 -14.98 10.29 0.38
C LEU A 180 -16.01 11.41 0.11
N LYS A 181 -16.21 12.32 1.06
CA LYS A 181 -17.11 13.48 0.96
C LYS A 181 -16.38 14.83 0.92
N VAL A 182 -15.05 14.84 1.06
CA VAL A 182 -14.27 16.08 1.15
C VAL A 182 -13.24 16.07 0.03
N PRO A 183 -13.29 17.05 -0.87
CA PRO A 183 -12.23 17.22 -1.86
C PRO A 183 -10.90 17.42 -1.14
N LEU A 184 -9.84 16.79 -1.63
CA LEU A 184 -8.51 16.82 -1.01
C LEU A 184 -7.81 18.20 -1.11
N SER A 185 -8.54 19.28 -1.41
CA SER A 185 -8.06 20.64 -1.25
C SER A 185 -8.00 20.97 0.25
N PHE A 186 -6.80 20.81 0.77
CA PHE A 186 -6.39 21.15 2.13
C PHE A 186 -6.94 22.50 2.60
N ALA A 187 -7.89 22.47 3.54
CA ALA A 187 -8.12 23.53 4.51
C ALA A 187 -8.93 23.04 5.74
N ASP A 188 -9.90 22.15 5.55
CA ASP A 188 -10.90 21.85 6.61
C ASP A 188 -10.94 20.39 7.10
N SER A 189 -9.99 19.52 6.71
CA SER A 189 -9.88 18.18 7.30
C SER A 189 -9.33 18.29 8.73
N SER A 190 -10.03 17.68 9.70
CA SER A 190 -9.60 17.55 11.10
C SER A 190 -8.09 17.29 11.21
N GLY A 191 -7.37 18.03 12.06
CA GLY A 191 -5.92 17.95 12.21
C GLY A 191 -5.40 16.52 12.39
N ASP A 192 -6.20 15.63 12.97
CA ASP A 192 -5.87 14.21 13.15
C ASP A 192 -5.70 13.44 11.83
N ILE A 193 -6.46 13.79 10.78
CA ILE A 193 -6.38 13.16 9.46
C ILE A 193 -5.08 13.55 8.75
N ASN A 194 -4.78 14.85 8.71
CA ASN A 194 -3.55 15.34 8.06
C ASN A 194 -2.31 14.77 8.75
N LEU A 195 -2.34 14.73 10.08
CA LEU A 195 -1.29 14.09 10.85
C LEU A 195 -1.22 12.58 10.59
N ALA A 196 -2.34 11.86 10.47
CA ALA A 196 -2.37 10.44 10.13
C ALA A 196 -1.82 10.13 8.73
N LEU A 197 -2.13 10.99 7.74
CA LEU A 197 -1.57 10.87 6.39
C LEU A 197 -0.07 11.20 6.38
N SER A 198 0.37 12.16 7.18
CA SER A 198 1.79 12.48 7.39
C SER A 198 2.59 11.34 7.99
N ASP A 199 2.01 10.74 9.00
CA ASP A 199 2.47 9.53 9.66
C ASP A 199 2.63 8.34 8.68
N LEU A 200 1.79 8.28 7.62
CA LEU A 200 1.91 7.31 6.53
C LEU A 200 2.92 7.74 5.43
N GLY A 201 3.54 8.90 5.55
CA GLY A 201 4.54 9.43 4.63
C GLY A 201 3.98 10.20 3.43
N LEU A 202 2.76 10.74 3.52
CA LEU A 202 2.02 11.23 2.35
C LEU A 202 2.10 12.76 2.11
N VAL A 203 2.60 13.56 3.05
CA VAL A 203 2.43 15.05 3.06
C VAL A 203 3.10 15.81 1.91
N SER A 204 4.05 15.21 1.20
CA SER A 204 4.76 15.85 0.09
C SER A 204 4.40 15.31 -1.29
N ASN A 205 3.67 14.18 -1.38
CA ASN A 205 3.45 13.46 -2.64
C ASN A 205 1.98 13.50 -3.12
N LEU A 206 1.04 13.97 -2.28
CA LEU A 206 -0.35 14.18 -2.70
C LEU A 206 -0.51 15.34 -3.70
N SER A 207 0.40 16.31 -3.71
CA SER A 207 0.42 17.38 -4.73
C SER A 207 0.78 16.84 -6.12
N SER A 208 1.50 15.72 -6.20
CA SER A 208 1.81 15.03 -7.46
C SER A 208 0.82 13.91 -7.79
N ALA A 209 0.06 13.42 -6.79
CA ALA A 209 -0.96 12.39 -6.96
C ALA A 209 -2.35 12.95 -7.35
N CYS A 210 -2.57 14.26 -7.17
CA CYS A 210 -3.84 14.92 -7.46
C CYS A 210 -3.75 15.86 -8.66
N TYR A 211 -3.69 15.30 -9.87
CA TYR A 211 -4.66 15.74 -10.88
C TYR A 211 -6.00 15.12 -10.51
N PHE A 212 -6.58 15.50 -9.36
CA PHE A 212 -7.91 15.06 -8.96
C PHE A 212 -8.80 16.29 -8.93
N GLY A 213 -9.55 16.45 -10.02
CA GLY A 213 -10.85 17.11 -10.11
C GLY A 213 -11.01 18.45 -9.40
N TYR A 214 -10.63 19.52 -10.08
CA TYR A 214 -11.30 20.82 -9.98
C TYR A 214 -11.23 21.54 -11.33
N ASN A 215 -12.40 21.81 -11.92
CA ASN A 215 -12.59 23.02 -12.72
C ASN A 215 -12.56 24.22 -11.77
#